data_AF-A0A2V6Y0A3-F1
#
_entry.id   AF-A0A2V6Y0A3-F1
#
_cell.length_a   1.000
_cell.length_b   1.000
_cell.length_c   1.000
_cell.angle_alpha   90.00
_cell.angle_beta   90.00
_cell.angle_gamma   90.00
#
_symmetry.space_group_name_H-M   'P 1'
#
loop_
_entity.id
_entity.type
_entity.pdbx_description
1 polymer ?
#
loop_
_entity_poly.entity_id
_entity_poly.type
_entity_poly.pdbx_seq_one_letter_code
_entity_poly.pdbx_strand_id
1 'polypeptide(L)'
;MNAGTGALAPYNHANATIGRAYGLLSQNLQGGSVPGLTYMGSQGNNYAYNSITFPENEERSPWEPFHVQQGFRTTDSTVSVFSGCRSTAYTLGIREKHWREHVRNMLRGMDPHIPPVFVLDPITARQFIDRGGFTKKDALIDWIYENARMPASEFWDYQLVQNYLYPRATFGEEPWASKLKAAPDEMIQMYRREDIHVVVVGGETNGYWRIMGASYAKTVSVDDWR
;
A
#
# COMPACT_ATOMS: atom_id res chain seq x y z
N MET A 1 20.36 3.97 4.40
CA MET A 1 18.98 4.35 4.80
C MET A 1 18.62 3.61 6.08
N ASN A 2 17.55 3.98 6.80
CA ASN A 2 17.14 3.30 8.04
C ASN A 2 15.82 2.53 7.87
N ALA A 3 15.84 1.21 8.09
CA ALA A 3 14.66 0.35 8.07
C ALA A 3 14.07 0.08 9.48
N GLY A 4 14.78 0.49 10.53
CA GLY A 4 14.49 0.15 11.93
C GLY A 4 13.62 1.18 12.65
N THR A 5 13.91 1.39 13.94
CA THR A 5 13.16 2.36 14.77
C THR A 5 13.16 3.74 14.14
N GLY A 6 11.96 4.31 13.99
CA GLY A 6 11.78 5.64 13.38
C GLY A 6 12.01 5.68 11.86
N ALA A 7 11.96 4.56 11.14
CA ALA A 7 12.18 4.52 9.68
C ALA A 7 11.31 5.50 8.88
N LEU A 8 10.05 5.70 9.29
CA LEU A 8 9.12 6.64 8.65
C LEU A 8 8.98 7.96 9.43
N ALA A 9 9.85 8.19 10.41
CA ALA A 9 9.87 9.37 11.26
C ALA A 9 10.91 10.39 10.74
N PRO A 10 10.88 11.66 11.19
CA PRO A 10 11.78 12.70 10.66
C PRO A 10 13.24 12.55 11.12
N TYR A 11 13.57 11.53 11.91
CA TYR A 11 14.86 11.42 12.58
C TYR A 11 15.98 10.87 11.70
N ASN A 12 15.67 10.06 10.68
CA ASN A 12 16.69 9.53 9.81
C ASN A 12 16.99 10.50 8.65
N HIS A 13 18.20 11.04 8.66
CA HIS A 13 18.65 12.02 7.67
C HIS A 13 18.53 11.51 6.22
N ALA A 14 18.92 10.27 5.94
CA ALA A 14 18.87 9.73 4.57
C ALA A 14 17.43 9.58 4.06
N ASN A 15 16.56 8.95 4.87
CA ASN A 15 15.16 8.74 4.52
C ASN A 15 14.44 10.08 4.29
N ALA A 16 14.62 11.04 5.20
CA ALA A 16 14.00 12.36 5.11
C ALA A 16 14.53 13.18 3.92
N THR A 17 15.85 13.20 3.70
CA THR A 17 16.44 13.98 2.60
C THR A 17 16.04 13.43 1.23
N ILE A 18 16.06 12.11 1.03
CA ILE A 18 15.64 11.51 -0.24
C ILE A 18 14.17 11.79 -0.50
N GLY A 19 13.30 11.57 0.49
CA GLY A 19 11.87 11.80 0.34
C GLY A 19 11.50 13.27 0.12
N ARG A 20 12.21 14.19 0.79
CA ARG A 20 12.05 15.63 0.57
C ARG A 20 12.53 16.05 -0.82
N ALA A 21 13.68 15.53 -1.26
CA ALA A 21 14.19 15.79 -2.61
C ALA A 21 13.20 15.31 -3.68
N TYR A 22 12.69 14.08 -3.56
CA TYR A 22 11.66 13.56 -4.46
C TYR A 22 10.39 14.41 -4.45
N GLY A 23 9.93 14.82 -3.26
CA GLY A 23 8.73 15.66 -3.12
C GLY A 23 8.89 17.02 -3.80
N LEU A 24 10.05 17.67 -3.64
CA LEU A 24 10.36 18.93 -4.31
C LEU A 24 10.41 18.76 -5.83
N LEU A 25 11.01 17.68 -6.33
CA LEU A 25 11.04 17.38 -7.77
C LEU A 25 9.62 17.18 -8.31
N SER A 26 8.79 16.37 -7.65
CA SER A 26 7.39 16.17 -8.05
C SER A 26 6.60 17.48 -8.03
N GLN A 27 6.76 18.31 -7.00
CA GLN A 27 6.02 19.57 -6.88
C GLN A 27 6.40 20.61 -7.93
N ASN A 28 7.66 20.62 -8.40
CA ASN A 28 8.16 21.67 -9.28
C ASN A 28 8.28 21.24 -10.74
N LEU A 29 8.60 19.97 -11.03
CA LEU A 29 8.97 19.53 -12.38
C LEU A 29 7.80 18.97 -13.20
N GLN A 30 6.68 18.56 -12.59
CA GLN A 30 5.52 18.01 -13.31
C GLN A 30 4.58 19.08 -13.92
N GLY A 31 5.05 20.34 -14.03
CA GLY A 31 4.22 21.50 -14.37
C GLY A 31 3.82 22.36 -13.16
N GLY A 32 4.47 22.18 -12.01
CA GLY A 32 4.21 22.92 -10.78
C GLY A 32 3.03 22.41 -9.96
N SER A 33 3.04 22.66 -8.65
CA SER A 33 1.95 22.38 -7.69
C SER A 33 1.58 23.65 -6.93
N VAL A 34 1.11 24.66 -7.65
CA VAL A 34 0.78 25.97 -7.06
C VAL A 34 -0.70 25.98 -6.62
N PRO A 35 -1.00 26.20 -5.33
CA PRO A 35 -2.38 26.33 -4.83
C PRO A 35 -3.19 27.35 -5.64
N GLY A 36 -4.38 26.95 -6.08
CA GLY A 36 -5.28 27.79 -6.89
C GLY A 36 -4.94 27.86 -8.38
N LEU A 37 -3.85 27.22 -8.83
CA LEU A 37 -3.48 27.17 -10.25
C LEU A 37 -3.35 25.73 -10.74
N THR A 38 -2.33 25.00 -10.30
CA THR A 38 -2.01 23.64 -10.78
C THR A 38 -2.16 22.57 -9.71
N TYR A 39 -2.24 22.97 -8.44
CA TYR A 39 -2.49 22.05 -7.33
C TYR A 39 -3.98 21.80 -7.13
N MET A 40 -4.37 20.53 -7.21
CA MET A 40 -5.77 20.09 -7.17
C MET A 40 -6.26 19.61 -5.79
N GLY A 41 -5.41 19.68 -4.76
CA GLY A 41 -5.78 19.28 -3.40
C GLY A 41 -6.55 20.38 -2.68
N SER A 42 -7.74 20.09 -2.16
CA SER A 42 -8.49 21.06 -1.34
C SER A 42 -7.91 21.16 0.08
N GLN A 43 -7.78 20.02 0.79
CA GLN A 43 -7.19 19.98 2.14
C GLN A 43 -5.68 19.73 2.13
N GLY A 44 -5.20 19.12 1.03
CA GLY A 44 -3.85 18.59 0.92
C GLY A 44 -3.57 17.37 1.77
N ASN A 45 -2.29 17.05 1.92
CA ASN A 45 -1.84 15.85 2.63
C ASN A 45 -0.41 16.05 3.16
N ASN A 46 -0.20 15.84 4.47
CA ASN A 46 1.11 15.99 5.10
C ASN A 46 2.17 15.01 4.55
N TYR A 47 1.77 13.89 3.95
CA TYR A 47 2.69 12.98 3.27
C TYR A 47 3.42 13.65 2.09
N ALA A 48 2.82 14.66 1.46
CA ALA A 48 3.44 15.40 0.37
C ALA A 48 4.66 16.23 0.80
N TYR A 49 4.86 16.46 2.10
CA TYR A 49 6.03 17.20 2.58
C TYR A 49 7.33 16.39 2.43
N ASN A 50 7.29 15.11 2.85
CA ASN A 50 8.46 14.23 2.94
C ASN A 50 8.38 12.99 2.01
N SER A 51 7.28 12.78 1.30
CA SER A 51 7.08 11.67 0.35
C SER A 51 7.35 10.26 0.90
N ILE A 52 7.27 10.08 2.22
CA ILE A 52 7.39 8.82 2.98
C ILE A 52 8.42 7.84 2.39
N THR A 53 9.68 8.24 2.32
CA THR A 53 10.75 7.36 1.81
C THR A 53 11.37 6.51 2.91
N PHE A 54 11.45 5.20 2.70
CA PHE A 54 12.06 4.24 3.63
C PHE A 54 12.50 2.97 2.89
N PRO A 55 13.52 2.26 3.37
CA PRO A 55 13.88 0.92 2.90
C PRO A 55 13.02 -0.15 3.61
N GLU A 56 12.84 -1.30 2.96
CA GLU A 56 12.32 -2.51 3.64
C GLU A 56 13.36 -3.03 4.64
N ASN A 57 12.90 -3.61 5.75
CA ASN A 57 13.76 -4.27 6.74
C ASN A 57 13.94 -5.74 6.37
N GLU A 58 14.73 -5.99 5.33
CA GLU A 58 14.94 -7.32 4.74
C GLU A 58 15.52 -8.32 5.74
N GLU A 59 16.47 -7.89 6.58
CA GLU A 59 17.14 -8.73 7.58
C GLU A 59 16.19 -9.22 8.69
N ARG A 60 15.12 -8.47 8.97
CA ARG A 60 14.13 -8.78 10.01
C ARG A 60 12.81 -9.27 9.44
N SER A 61 12.62 -9.19 8.13
CA SER A 61 11.45 -9.70 7.44
C SER A 61 11.45 -11.22 7.49
N PRO A 62 10.32 -11.87 7.86
CA PRO A 62 10.21 -13.32 7.77
C PRO A 62 9.89 -13.80 6.33
N TRP A 63 9.70 -12.87 5.39
CA TRP A 63 9.40 -13.16 4.00
C TRP A 63 10.43 -12.55 3.06
N GLU A 64 10.45 -13.05 1.83
CA GLU A 64 11.24 -12.53 0.72
C GLU A 64 11.03 -11.01 0.52
N PRO A 65 12.10 -10.23 0.23
CA PRO A 65 11.98 -8.79 0.00
C PRO A 65 11.08 -8.44 -1.18
N PHE A 66 10.45 -7.27 -1.11
CA PHE A 66 9.51 -6.77 -2.11
C PHE A 66 10.15 -6.68 -3.50
N HIS A 67 11.40 -6.24 -3.61
CA HIS A 67 12.07 -6.09 -4.91
C HIS A 67 12.26 -7.43 -5.64
N VAL A 68 12.48 -8.52 -4.91
CA VAL A 68 12.62 -9.85 -5.50
C VAL A 68 11.28 -10.34 -6.06
N GLN A 69 10.17 -10.02 -5.38
CA GLN A 69 8.82 -10.25 -5.90
C GLN A 69 8.53 -9.47 -7.19
N GLN A 70 9.29 -8.39 -7.46
CA GLN A 70 9.22 -7.62 -8.71
C GLN A 70 10.18 -8.14 -9.79
N GLY A 71 10.86 -9.26 -9.55
CA GLY A 71 11.74 -9.93 -10.53
C GLY A 71 13.21 -9.51 -10.46
N PHE A 72 13.62 -8.75 -9.44
CA PHE A 72 15.02 -8.38 -9.22
C PHE A 72 15.76 -9.46 -8.40
N ARG A 73 17.08 -9.47 -8.44
CA ARG A 73 17.90 -10.36 -7.61
C ARG A 73 17.98 -9.80 -6.19
N THR A 74 18.20 -10.67 -5.21
CA THR A 74 18.38 -10.31 -3.79
C THR A 74 19.55 -9.36 -3.53
N THR A 75 20.48 -9.24 -4.47
CA THR A 75 21.64 -8.34 -4.37
C THR A 75 21.43 -6.99 -5.05
N ASP A 76 20.34 -6.83 -5.81
CA ASP A 76 20.09 -5.62 -6.58
C ASP A 76 19.63 -4.49 -5.66
N SER A 77 20.21 -3.30 -5.81
CA SER A 77 19.69 -2.10 -5.18
C SER A 77 18.56 -1.52 -6.03
N THR A 78 17.36 -1.41 -5.46
CA THR A 78 16.18 -0.95 -6.20
C THR A 78 15.41 0.13 -5.46
N VAL A 79 14.57 0.88 -6.18
CA VAL A 79 13.57 1.79 -5.63
C VAL A 79 12.20 1.42 -6.19
N SER A 80 11.24 1.22 -5.31
CA SER A 80 9.83 0.97 -5.65
C SER A 80 9.02 2.23 -5.43
N VAL A 81 8.29 2.68 -6.45
CA VAL A 81 7.49 3.92 -6.39
C VAL A 81 6.03 3.57 -6.16
N PHE A 82 5.47 4.15 -5.10
CA PHE A 82 4.05 4.10 -4.79
C PHE A 82 3.46 5.52 -4.86
N SER A 83 2.23 5.63 -5.35
CA SER A 83 1.55 6.90 -5.56
C SER A 83 0.15 6.90 -4.98
N GLY A 84 -0.45 8.07 -4.85
CA GLY A 84 -1.85 8.18 -4.41
C GLY A 84 -2.10 7.80 -2.95
N CYS A 85 -1.07 7.85 -2.08
CA CYS A 85 -1.20 7.60 -0.64
C CYS A 85 -2.19 8.59 0.02
N ARG A 86 -3.48 8.20 0.09
CA ARG A 86 -4.58 9.08 0.52
C ARG A 86 -5.23 8.66 1.83
N SER A 87 -5.05 7.42 2.25
CA SER A 87 -5.62 6.88 3.48
C SER A 87 -4.57 6.13 4.28
N THR A 88 -4.72 6.12 5.61
CA THR A 88 -3.93 5.27 6.48
C THR A 88 -4.76 4.82 7.67
N ALA A 89 -4.76 3.51 7.93
CA ALA A 89 -5.35 2.92 9.14
C ALA A 89 -4.24 2.24 9.96
N TYR A 90 -4.19 2.55 11.25
CA TYR A 90 -3.21 1.96 12.19
C TYR A 90 -3.88 0.96 13.12
N THR A 91 -3.11 -0.04 13.55
CA THR A 91 -3.46 -0.85 14.71
C THR A 91 -2.19 -1.38 15.38
N LEU A 92 -2.34 -1.94 16.58
CA LEU A 92 -1.24 -2.51 17.36
C LEU A 92 -1.34 -4.03 17.38
N GLY A 93 -0.38 -4.65 16.70
CA GLY A 93 -0.25 -6.10 16.57
C GLY A 93 -1.45 -6.77 15.91
N ILE A 94 -1.46 -8.09 15.98
CA ILE A 94 -2.52 -9.00 15.56
C ILE A 94 -2.98 -9.70 16.84
N ARG A 95 -4.27 -9.61 17.21
CA ARG A 95 -4.81 -10.21 18.46
C ARG A 95 -5.13 -11.70 18.28
N GLU A 96 -5.32 -12.46 19.35
CA GLU A 96 -5.42 -13.94 19.23
C GLU A 96 -6.80 -14.36 18.70
N LYS A 97 -7.86 -13.71 19.20
CA LYS A 97 -9.24 -14.16 18.98
C LYS A 97 -9.89 -13.58 17.72
N HIS A 98 -9.72 -12.27 17.50
CA HIS A 98 -10.52 -11.52 16.51
C HIS A 98 -9.70 -10.74 15.48
N TRP A 99 -8.45 -11.14 15.25
CA TRP A 99 -7.59 -10.36 14.36
C TRP A 99 -8.10 -10.33 12.92
N ARG A 100 -8.76 -11.40 12.45
CA ARG A 100 -9.33 -11.46 11.10
C ARG A 100 -10.39 -10.40 10.92
N GLU A 101 -11.25 -10.21 11.93
CA GLU A 101 -12.28 -9.18 11.95
C GLU A 101 -11.63 -7.79 12.01
N HIS A 102 -10.60 -7.61 12.84
CA HIS A 102 -9.90 -6.32 12.92
C HIS A 102 -9.29 -5.92 11.58
N VAL A 103 -8.61 -6.85 10.88
CA VAL A 103 -8.01 -6.57 9.56
C VAL A 103 -9.10 -6.34 8.52
N ARG A 104 -10.20 -7.11 8.54
CA ARG A 104 -11.37 -6.87 7.68
C ARG A 104 -11.95 -5.47 7.90
N ASN A 105 -12.13 -5.04 9.14
CA ASN A 105 -12.63 -3.70 9.45
C ASN A 105 -11.68 -2.60 8.96
N MET A 106 -10.36 -2.78 9.09
CA MET A 106 -9.38 -1.85 8.53
C MET A 106 -9.50 -1.75 7.01
N LEU A 107 -9.60 -2.89 6.31
CA LEU A 107 -9.76 -2.95 4.85
C LEU A 107 -11.07 -2.31 4.39
N ARG A 108 -12.18 -2.55 5.09
CA ARG A 108 -13.48 -1.93 4.81
C ARG A 108 -13.51 -0.42 5.04
N GLY A 109 -12.63 0.10 5.90
CA GLY A 109 -12.44 1.53 6.08
C GLY A 109 -11.62 2.22 4.99
N MET A 110 -11.02 1.48 4.06
CA MET A 110 -10.26 2.03 2.93
C MET A 110 -11.16 2.22 1.70
N ASP A 111 -10.80 3.19 0.86
CA ASP A 111 -11.46 3.41 -0.43
C ASP A 111 -11.14 2.27 -1.40
N PRO A 112 -12.13 1.65 -2.06
CA PRO A 112 -11.92 0.47 -2.90
C PRO A 112 -11.22 0.77 -4.24
N HIS A 113 -11.07 2.04 -4.64
CA HIS A 113 -10.31 2.39 -5.84
C HIS A 113 -8.79 2.27 -5.63
N ILE A 114 -8.30 2.55 -4.43
CA ILE A 114 -6.86 2.61 -4.15
C ILE A 114 -6.46 1.39 -3.33
N PRO A 115 -5.56 0.53 -3.87
CA PRO A 115 -5.25 -0.74 -3.24
C PRO A 115 -4.44 -0.58 -1.95
N PRO A 116 -4.50 -1.57 -1.05
CA PRO A 116 -3.82 -1.52 0.23
C PRO A 116 -2.36 -1.97 0.14
N VAL A 117 -1.48 -1.18 0.77
CA VAL A 117 -0.11 -1.55 1.10
C VAL A 117 0.01 -1.75 2.61
N PHE A 118 0.24 -2.98 3.04
CA PHE A 118 0.49 -3.31 4.44
C PHE A 118 1.93 -2.97 4.77
N VAL A 119 2.11 -2.03 5.69
CA VAL A 119 3.41 -1.59 6.19
C VAL A 119 3.56 -2.12 7.61
N LEU A 120 4.29 -3.23 7.74
CA LEU A 120 4.31 -4.06 8.94
C LEU A 120 5.62 -3.89 9.73
N ASP A 121 5.51 -3.72 11.05
CA ASP A 121 6.66 -3.98 11.93
C ASP A 121 7.03 -5.48 11.89
N PRO A 122 8.32 -5.85 12.03
CA PRO A 122 8.72 -7.26 12.02
C PRO A 122 8.01 -8.14 13.07
N ILE A 123 7.62 -7.58 14.23
CA ILE A 123 6.79 -8.30 15.22
C ILE A 123 5.47 -8.71 14.58
N THR A 124 4.78 -7.76 13.93
CA THR A 124 3.47 -8.00 13.32
C THR A 124 3.58 -8.97 12.15
N ALA A 125 4.63 -8.86 11.33
CA ALA A 125 4.89 -9.81 10.25
C ALA A 125 4.97 -11.25 10.77
N ARG A 126 5.70 -11.50 11.86
CA ARG A 126 5.75 -12.82 12.51
C ARG A 126 4.41 -13.22 13.12
N GLN A 127 3.67 -12.29 13.72
CA GLN A 127 2.34 -12.60 14.25
C GLN A 127 1.34 -13.06 13.17
N PHE A 128 1.44 -12.55 11.94
CA PHE A 128 0.66 -13.05 10.80
C PHE A 128 1.03 -14.50 10.44
N ILE A 129 2.30 -14.90 10.63
CA ILE A 129 2.72 -16.29 10.50
C ILE A 129 2.16 -17.12 11.66
N ASP A 130 2.44 -16.72 12.90
CA ASP A 130 2.09 -17.50 14.09
C ASP A 130 0.58 -17.72 14.25
N ARG A 131 -0.23 -16.72 13.85
CA ARG A 131 -1.69 -16.71 14.07
C ARG A 131 -2.49 -16.98 12.80
N GLY A 132 -1.92 -16.64 11.65
CA GLY A 132 -2.54 -16.77 10.34
C GLY A 132 -2.02 -17.94 9.51
N GLY A 133 -0.86 -18.50 9.85
CA GLY A 133 -0.20 -19.56 9.09
C GLY A 133 0.44 -19.08 7.78
N PHE A 134 0.60 -17.77 7.59
CA PHE A 134 1.06 -17.18 6.32
C PHE A 134 2.58 -17.26 6.15
N THR A 135 3.13 -18.47 6.08
CA THR A 135 4.58 -18.70 5.91
C THR A 135 5.15 -18.11 4.62
N LYS A 136 4.31 -17.88 3.60
CA LYS A 136 4.63 -17.14 2.38
C LYS A 136 3.85 -15.83 2.35
N LYS A 137 4.48 -14.75 1.88
CA LYS A 137 3.86 -13.42 1.74
C LYS A 137 2.63 -13.47 0.82
N ASP A 138 2.68 -14.28 -0.24
CA ASP A 138 1.55 -14.51 -1.14
C ASP A 138 0.31 -15.07 -0.43
N ALA A 139 0.48 -15.94 0.57
CA ALA A 139 -0.67 -16.50 1.29
C ALA A 139 -1.41 -15.43 2.11
N LEU A 140 -0.67 -14.44 2.63
CA LEU A 140 -1.29 -13.27 3.26
C LEU A 140 -2.01 -12.40 2.22
N ILE A 141 -1.40 -12.17 1.06
CA ILE A 141 -2.01 -11.42 -0.05
C ILE A 141 -3.30 -12.09 -0.54
N ASP A 142 -3.28 -13.42 -0.71
CA ASP A 142 -4.45 -14.23 -1.07
C ASP A 142 -5.57 -14.07 -0.04
N TRP A 143 -5.23 -14.20 1.24
CA TRP A 143 -6.19 -14.03 2.32
C TRP A 143 -6.78 -12.61 2.33
N ILE A 144 -5.98 -11.57 2.10
CA ILE A 144 -6.47 -10.19 1.99
C ILE A 144 -7.41 -10.05 0.80
N TYR A 145 -7.03 -10.55 -0.38
CA TYR A 145 -7.86 -10.51 -1.58
C TYR A 145 -9.20 -11.22 -1.37
N GLU A 146 -9.19 -12.38 -0.73
CA GLU A 146 -10.39 -13.15 -0.43
C GLU A 146 -11.31 -12.48 0.59
N ASN A 147 -10.76 -11.68 1.52
CA ASN A 147 -11.51 -11.11 2.64
C ASN A 147 -11.81 -9.60 2.51
N ALA A 148 -11.13 -8.89 1.61
CA ALA A 148 -11.45 -7.52 1.24
C ALA A 148 -12.63 -7.52 0.25
N ARG A 149 -13.85 -7.70 0.76
CA ARG A 149 -15.07 -7.73 -0.07
C ARG A 149 -16.11 -6.73 0.39
N MET A 150 -16.97 -6.30 -0.52
CA MET A 150 -18.13 -5.46 -0.23
C MET A 150 -19.27 -5.73 -1.22
N PRO A 151 -20.53 -5.37 -0.89
CA PRO A 151 -21.65 -5.47 -1.82
C PRO A 151 -21.35 -4.74 -3.14
N ALA A 152 -21.78 -5.30 -4.26
CA ALA A 152 -21.52 -4.71 -5.56
C ALA A 152 -22.13 -3.32 -5.71
N SER A 153 -23.34 -3.13 -5.22
CA SER A 153 -24.00 -1.82 -5.18
C SER A 153 -23.16 -0.77 -4.46
N GLU A 154 -22.58 -1.12 -3.31
CA GLU A 154 -21.74 -0.21 -2.54
C GLU A 154 -20.42 0.11 -3.27
N PHE A 155 -19.72 -0.91 -3.80
CA PHE A 155 -18.48 -0.72 -4.55
C PHE A 155 -18.67 0.23 -5.75
N TRP A 156 -19.71 0.00 -6.55
CA TRP A 156 -19.99 0.79 -7.73
C TRP A 156 -20.50 2.20 -7.39
N ASP A 157 -20.96 2.47 -6.18
CA ASP A 157 -21.40 3.81 -5.75
C ASP A 157 -20.25 4.73 -5.29
N TYR A 158 -19.05 4.20 -5.07
CA TYR A 158 -17.89 5.04 -4.74
C TYR A 158 -17.53 5.99 -5.88
N GLN A 159 -17.39 7.28 -5.57
CA GLN A 159 -17.10 8.32 -6.57
C GLN A 159 -15.85 8.02 -7.41
N LEU A 160 -14.79 7.51 -6.80
CA LEU A 160 -13.56 7.19 -7.54
C LEU A 160 -13.73 5.94 -8.42
N VAL A 161 -14.54 4.97 -7.99
CA VAL A 161 -14.90 3.80 -8.80
C VAL A 161 -15.74 4.25 -10.00
N GLN A 162 -16.75 5.11 -9.79
CA GLN A 162 -17.55 5.71 -10.85
C GLN A 162 -16.70 6.48 -11.88
N ASN A 163 -15.71 7.24 -11.41
CA ASN A 163 -14.90 8.07 -12.30
C ASN A 163 -13.87 7.26 -13.10
N TYR A 164 -13.27 6.23 -12.50
CA TYR A 164 -12.05 5.60 -13.07
C TYR A 164 -12.20 4.11 -13.43
N LEU A 165 -13.14 3.39 -12.83
CA LEU A 165 -13.32 1.95 -13.08
C LEU A 165 -14.62 1.63 -13.84
N TYR A 166 -15.71 2.34 -13.54
CA TYR A 166 -17.00 2.11 -14.19
C TYR A 166 -16.96 2.28 -15.72
N PRO A 167 -16.32 3.33 -16.30
CA PRO A 167 -16.19 3.44 -17.74
C PRO A 167 -15.41 2.27 -18.36
N ARG A 168 -14.36 1.79 -17.68
CA ARG A 168 -13.58 0.64 -18.13
C ARG A 168 -14.42 -0.64 -18.15
N ALA A 169 -15.24 -0.85 -17.11
CA ALA A 169 -16.17 -1.97 -17.05
C ALA A 169 -17.21 -1.93 -18.19
N THR A 170 -17.79 -0.77 -18.48
CA THR A 170 -18.79 -0.63 -19.55
C THR A 170 -18.18 -0.76 -20.94
N PHE A 171 -16.88 -0.48 -21.10
CA PHE A 171 -16.10 -0.80 -22.30
C PHE A 171 -15.63 -2.26 -22.39
N GLY A 172 -16.00 -3.12 -21.43
CA GLY A 172 -15.69 -4.55 -21.48
C GLY A 172 -14.31 -4.93 -20.95
N GLU A 173 -13.62 -4.04 -20.24
CA GLU A 173 -12.30 -4.34 -19.67
C GLU A 173 -12.40 -5.26 -18.45
N GLU A 174 -11.67 -6.38 -18.48
CA GLU A 174 -11.61 -7.32 -17.35
C GLU A 174 -10.56 -6.91 -16.29
N PRO A 175 -10.79 -7.19 -14.99
CA PRO A 175 -11.91 -7.97 -14.43
C PRO A 175 -13.19 -7.13 -14.18
N TRP A 176 -13.19 -5.84 -14.53
CA TRP A 176 -14.26 -4.91 -14.16
C TRP A 176 -15.58 -5.18 -14.89
N ALA A 177 -15.51 -5.62 -16.14
CA ALA A 177 -16.67 -5.99 -16.94
C ALA A 177 -17.42 -7.19 -16.33
N SER A 178 -16.70 -8.24 -15.90
CA SER A 178 -17.32 -9.36 -15.18
C SER A 178 -17.89 -8.93 -13.83
N LYS A 179 -17.16 -8.09 -13.10
CA LYS A 179 -17.59 -7.56 -11.80
C LYS A 179 -18.84 -6.69 -11.86
N LEU A 180 -19.07 -6.00 -12.98
CA LEU A 180 -20.24 -5.15 -13.19
C LEU A 180 -21.54 -5.95 -13.33
N LYS A 181 -21.45 -7.25 -13.65
CA LYS A 181 -22.61 -8.15 -13.79
C LYS A 181 -23.09 -8.73 -12.46
N ALA A 182 -22.34 -8.52 -11.38
CA ALA A 182 -22.67 -9.02 -10.05
C ALA A 182 -24.01 -8.47 -9.55
N ALA A 183 -24.75 -9.28 -8.78
CA ALA A 183 -25.99 -8.80 -8.16
C ALA A 183 -25.70 -7.67 -7.13
N PRO A 184 -26.63 -6.73 -6.88
CA PRO A 184 -26.38 -5.60 -5.98
C PRO A 184 -25.86 -5.96 -4.59
N ASP A 185 -26.30 -7.07 -4.01
CA ASP A 185 -25.92 -7.61 -2.70
C ASP A 185 -24.77 -8.63 -2.77
N GLU A 186 -24.31 -8.99 -3.98
CA GLU A 186 -23.21 -9.91 -4.16
C GLU A 186 -21.91 -9.32 -3.63
N MET A 187 -21.19 -10.10 -2.81
CA MET A 187 -19.93 -9.70 -2.21
C MET A 187 -18.79 -9.84 -3.22
N ILE A 188 -18.38 -8.71 -3.80
CA ILE A 188 -17.27 -8.61 -4.75
C ILE A 188 -15.99 -8.12 -4.07
N GLN A 189 -14.85 -8.49 -4.63
CA GLN A 189 -13.53 -8.12 -4.14
C GLN A 189 -13.30 -6.63 -4.31
N MET A 190 -12.78 -5.94 -3.30
CA MET A 190 -12.50 -4.51 -3.38
C MET A 190 -11.35 -4.22 -4.35
N TYR A 191 -10.32 -5.06 -4.32
CA TYR A 191 -9.06 -4.85 -5.03
C TYR A 191 -8.74 -6.02 -5.96
N ARG A 192 -7.85 -5.81 -6.93
CA ARG A 192 -7.22 -6.93 -7.65
C ARG A 192 -6.12 -7.53 -6.78
N ARG A 193 -5.86 -8.82 -6.94
CA ARG A 193 -4.85 -9.53 -6.14
C ARG A 193 -3.46 -8.94 -6.35
N GLU A 194 -3.11 -8.66 -7.60
CA GLU A 194 -1.80 -8.15 -8.02
C GLU A 194 -1.48 -6.73 -7.52
N ASP A 195 -2.49 -5.98 -7.09
CA ASP A 195 -2.34 -4.62 -6.58
C ASP A 195 -2.16 -4.57 -5.05
N ILE A 196 -2.34 -5.69 -4.35
CA ILE A 196 -2.19 -5.78 -2.89
C ILE A 196 -0.72 -6.03 -2.56
N HIS A 197 -0.15 -5.19 -1.71
CA HIS A 197 1.28 -5.27 -1.37
C HIS A 197 1.52 -5.31 0.13
N VAL A 198 2.61 -5.96 0.52
CA VAL A 198 3.05 -6.10 1.90
C VAL A 198 4.54 -5.81 1.96
N VAL A 199 4.95 -4.89 2.83
CA VAL A 199 6.34 -4.52 3.08
C VAL A 199 6.61 -4.53 4.58
N VAL A 200 7.80 -4.98 4.97
CA VAL A 200 8.21 -5.02 6.39
C VAL A 200 9.16 -3.87 6.70
N VAL A 201 8.88 -3.06 7.70
CA VAL A 201 9.72 -1.94 8.14
C VAL A 201 9.42 -1.64 9.60
N GLY A 202 10.44 -1.28 10.38
CA GLY A 202 10.33 -1.04 11.80
C GLY A 202 11.44 -1.71 12.59
N GLY A 203 11.57 -1.31 13.84
CA GLY A 203 12.64 -1.75 14.74
C GLY A 203 12.15 -2.56 15.93
N GLU A 204 10.92 -3.10 15.89
CA GLU A 204 10.39 -4.02 16.90
C GLU A 204 10.29 -3.41 18.31
N THR A 205 10.25 -2.08 18.39
CA THR A 205 10.00 -1.36 19.64
C THR A 205 8.56 -1.62 20.12
N ASN A 206 7.63 -1.79 19.18
CA ASN A 206 6.26 -2.27 19.40
C ASN A 206 5.71 -2.80 18.06
N GLY A 207 4.63 -3.58 18.11
CA GLY A 207 3.99 -4.12 16.92
C GLY A 207 3.02 -3.16 16.22
N TYR A 208 3.18 -1.83 16.31
CA TYR A 208 2.32 -0.93 15.54
C TYR A 208 2.58 -1.12 14.05
N TRP A 209 1.49 -1.23 13.30
CA TRP A 209 1.54 -1.37 11.85
C TRP A 209 0.38 -0.60 11.21
N ARG A 210 0.42 -0.46 9.89
CA ARG A 210 -0.60 0.29 9.15
C ARG A 210 -0.89 -0.29 7.78
N ILE A 211 -2.07 0.03 7.27
CA ILE A 211 -2.40 -0.06 5.85
C ILE A 211 -2.30 1.35 5.29
N MET A 212 -1.58 1.53 4.19
CA MET A 212 -1.62 2.74 3.37
C MET A 212 -2.38 2.43 2.08
N GLY A 213 -3.39 3.22 1.73
CA GLY A 213 -4.01 3.12 0.40
C GLY A 213 -3.12 3.80 -0.63
N ALA A 214 -2.29 3.03 -1.35
CA ALA A 214 -1.34 3.55 -2.33
C ALA A 214 -1.15 2.57 -3.51
N SER A 215 -1.09 3.10 -4.73
CA SER A 215 -0.90 2.32 -5.95
C SER A 215 0.58 2.16 -6.28
N TYR A 216 1.04 0.92 -6.42
CA TYR A 216 2.35 0.61 -6.97
C TYR A 216 2.43 1.06 -8.44
N ALA A 217 3.52 1.74 -8.79
CA ALA A 217 3.77 2.18 -10.16
C ALA A 217 4.82 1.30 -10.84
N LYS A 218 6.01 1.21 -10.25
CA LYS A 218 7.13 0.40 -10.76
C LYS A 218 8.26 0.28 -9.74
N THR A 219 9.09 -0.72 -9.93
CA THR A 219 10.41 -0.86 -9.30
C THR A 219 11.49 -0.66 -10.35
N VAL A 220 12.53 0.10 -9.99
CA VAL A 220 13.65 0.41 -10.88
C VAL A 220 14.97 0.06 -10.20
N SER A 221 15.94 -0.41 -10.99
CA SER A 221 17.32 -0.61 -10.56
C SER A 221 17.97 0.74 -10.26
N VAL A 222 18.63 0.84 -9.11
CA VAL A 222 19.52 1.94 -8.74
C VAL A 222 20.94 1.65 -9.22
N ASP A 223 21.31 0.38 -9.35
CA ASP A 223 22.64 -0.03 -9.78
C ASP A 223 22.96 0.43 -11.20
N ASP A 224 21.94 0.63 -12.05
CA ASP A 224 22.09 1.20 -13.40
C ASP A 224 22.67 2.63 -13.39
N TRP A 225 22.68 3.28 -12.23
CA TRP A 225 23.12 4.67 -12.02
C TRP A 225 24.36 4.79 -11.11
N ARG A 226 24.93 3.66 -10.68
CA ARG A 226 26.18 3.59 -9.90
C ARG A 226 27.39 3.48 -10.80
#